data_AF-A0A954MUL3-F1
#
_entry.id   AF-A0A954MUL3-F1
#
_cell.length_a   1.000
_cell.length_b   1.000
_cell.length_c   1.000
_cell.angle_alpha   90.00
_cell.angle_beta   90.00
_cell.angle_gamma   90.00
#
_symmetry.space_group_name_H-M   'P 1'
#
loop_
_entity.id
_entity.type
_entity.pdbx_description
1 polymer ?
#
loop_
_entity_poly.entity_id
_entity_poly.type
_entity_poly.pdbx_seq_one_letter_code
_entity_poly.pdbx_strand_id
1 'polypeptide(L)'
;MKHSRRILIGGGLYGLVVLVPQYFMEAQIGKDTPPEITHPEYFYGFIGVAIAWQVAFLLMAINPVKYRMMLIPAMLEKLGFGAGAIGLALTREGIPGLIVLGGIVDLAFVGLFAFAWWECVRYQPEAGGK
;
A
#
# COMPACT_ATOMS: atom_id res chain seq x y z
N MET A 1 5.61 17.23 10.41
CA MET A 1 6.13 15.85 10.46
C MET A 1 5.28 14.83 11.21
N LYS A 2 4.52 15.19 12.26
CA LYS A 2 3.66 14.21 12.98
C LYS A 2 2.60 13.57 12.08
N HIS A 3 2.05 14.32 11.12
CA HIS A 3 1.05 13.82 10.16
C HIS A 3 1.68 12.82 9.17
N SER A 4 2.73 13.20 8.45
CA SER A 4 3.46 12.29 7.54
C SER A 4 3.87 10.98 8.23
N ARG A 5 4.37 11.07 9.48
CA ARG A 5 4.71 9.88 10.28
C ARG A 5 3.49 8.99 10.55
N ARG A 6 2.36 9.56 10.96
CA ARG A 6 1.13 8.80 11.22
C ARG A 6 0.58 8.16 9.96
N ILE A 7 0.62 8.86 8.83
CA ILE A 7 0.19 8.34 7.52
C ILE A 7 1.02 7.10 7.13
N LEU A 8 2.35 7.19 7.23
CA LEU A 8 3.25 6.08 6.91
C LEU A 8 3.06 4.89 7.87
N ILE A 9 2.91 5.13 9.18
CA ILE A 9 2.62 4.08 10.17
C ILE A 9 1.26 3.44 9.87
N GLY A 10 0.23 4.25 9.63
CA GLY A 10 -1.11 3.78 9.33
C GLY A 10 -1.13 2.90 8.08
N GLY A 11 -0.48 3.34 7.00
CA GLY A 11 -0.36 2.58 5.75
C GLY A 11 0.35 1.24 5.96
N GLY A 12 1.52 1.26 6.61
CA GLY A 12 2.29 0.03 6.88
C GLY A 12 1.56 -0.96 7.79
N LEU A 13 0.97 -0.50 8.90
CA LEU A 13 0.26 -1.40 9.82
C LEU A 13 -1.02 -1.95 9.20
N TYR A 14 -1.82 -1.12 8.54
CA TYR A 14 -3.01 -1.56 7.83
C TYR A 14 -2.65 -2.62 6.78
N GLY A 15 -1.63 -2.34 5.96
CA GLY A 15 -1.18 -3.27 4.93
C GLY A 15 -0.72 -4.61 5.51
N LEU A 16 0.03 -4.61 6.62
CA LEU A 16 0.46 -5.85 7.27
C LEU A 16 -0.74 -6.66 7.81
N VAL A 17 -1.72 -6.01 8.44
CA VAL A 17 -2.93 -6.68 8.95
C VAL A 17 -3.72 -7.32 7.81
N VAL A 18 -3.77 -6.69 6.64
CA VAL A 18 -4.50 -7.21 5.48
C VAL A 18 -3.71 -8.28 4.71
N LEU A 19 -2.39 -8.13 4.56
CA LEU A 19 -1.58 -8.98 3.69
C LEU A 19 -1.02 -10.22 4.40
N VAL A 20 -0.59 -10.11 5.66
CA VAL A 20 0.03 -11.24 6.37
C VAL A 20 -0.90 -12.46 6.46
N PRO A 21 -2.20 -12.31 6.78
CA PRO A 21 -3.11 -13.45 6.79
C PRO A 21 -3.25 -14.14 5.43
N GLN A 22 -3.09 -13.39 4.32
CA GLN A 22 -3.30 -13.94 2.97
C GLN A 22 -2.29 -15.02 2.60
N TYR A 23 -1.10 -15.06 3.23
CA TYR A 23 -0.15 -16.17 3.09
C TYR A 23 -0.75 -17.54 3.42
N PHE A 24 -1.81 -17.58 4.23
CA PHE A 24 -2.46 -18.82 4.65
C PHE A 24 -3.83 -19.03 4.00
N MET A 25 -4.21 -18.16 3.06
CA MET A 25 -5.55 -18.13 2.48
C MET A 25 -5.60 -18.64 1.04
N GLU A 26 -4.50 -19.08 0.42
CA GLU A 26 -4.47 -19.56 -0.98
C GLU A 26 -5.59 -20.56 -1.28
N ALA A 27 -5.66 -21.65 -0.51
CA ALA A 27 -6.67 -22.71 -0.69
C ALA A 27 -8.10 -22.23 -0.39
N GLN A 28 -8.26 -21.23 0.49
CA GLN A 28 -9.56 -20.65 0.80
C GLN A 28 -10.03 -19.75 -0.35
N ILE A 29 -9.14 -18.89 -0.87
CA ILE A 29 -9.39 -18.02 -2.01
C ILE A 29 -9.73 -18.86 -3.25
N GLY A 30 -9.02 -19.96 -3.52
CA GLY A 30 -9.34 -20.85 -4.64
C GLY A 30 -10.75 -21.45 -4.59
N LYS A 31 -11.30 -21.65 -3.38
CA LYS A 31 -12.68 -22.12 -3.16
C LYS A 31 -13.70 -20.99 -3.25
N ASP A 32 -13.39 -19.85 -2.65
CA ASP A 32 -14.30 -18.69 -2.57
C ASP A 32 -14.41 -17.93 -3.89
N THR A 33 -13.34 -17.96 -4.70
CA THR A 33 -13.26 -17.29 -6.00
C THR A 33 -12.71 -18.24 -7.06
N PRO A 34 -13.51 -19.22 -7.53
CA PRO A 34 -13.07 -20.17 -8.54
C PRO A 34 -12.77 -19.46 -9.89
N PRO A 35 -11.84 -20.02 -10.71
CA PRO A 35 -11.12 -21.27 -10.50
C PRO A 35 -10.00 -21.19 -9.45
N GLU A 36 -9.50 -22.35 -9.02
CA GLU A 36 -8.36 -22.42 -8.10
C GLU A 36 -7.12 -21.71 -8.67
N ILE A 37 -6.26 -21.21 -7.77
CA ILE A 37 -5.02 -20.53 -8.15
C ILE A 37 -4.08 -21.55 -8.80
N THR A 38 -3.86 -21.41 -10.11
CA THR A 38 -3.00 -22.32 -10.89
C THR A 38 -1.51 -21.94 -10.88
N HIS A 39 -1.20 -20.70 -10.49
CA HIS A 39 0.16 -20.15 -10.42
C HIS A 39 0.43 -19.53 -9.04
N PRO A 40 0.61 -20.35 -8.00
CA PRO A 40 0.80 -19.87 -6.63
C PRO A 40 2.06 -19.01 -6.47
N GLU A 41 3.07 -19.18 -7.31
CA GLU A 41 4.29 -18.37 -7.31
C GLU A 41 4.00 -16.87 -7.54
N TYR A 42 3.00 -16.52 -8.35
CA TYR A 42 2.59 -15.13 -8.54
C TYR A 42 1.81 -14.59 -7.34
N PHE A 43 0.98 -15.43 -6.71
CA PHE A 43 0.24 -15.07 -5.51
C PHE A 43 1.20 -14.77 -4.34
N TYR A 44 2.10 -15.69 -4.03
CA TYR A 44 3.09 -15.50 -2.96
C TYR A 44 4.13 -14.44 -3.31
N GLY A 45 4.51 -14.31 -4.59
CA GLY A 45 5.40 -13.26 -5.06
C GLY A 45 4.81 -11.87 -4.83
N PHE A 46 3.53 -11.67 -5.18
CA PHE A 46 2.83 -10.41 -4.94
C PHE A 46 2.72 -10.09 -3.45
N ILE A 47 2.24 -11.03 -2.63
CA ILE A 47 2.08 -10.82 -1.18
C ILE A 47 3.42 -10.50 -0.52
N GLY A 48 4.49 -11.23 -0.88
CA GLY A 48 5.82 -11.01 -0.31
C GLY A 48 6.39 -9.63 -0.63
N VAL A 49 6.27 -9.19 -1.89
CA VAL A 49 6.69 -7.84 -2.29
C VAL A 49 5.85 -6.77 -1.60
N ALA A 50 4.53 -6.97 -1.51
CA ALA A 50 3.62 -6.02 -0.86
C ALA A 50 3.94 -5.86 0.63
N ILE A 51 4.23 -6.95 1.36
CA ILE A 51 4.66 -6.90 2.76
C ILE A 51 6.00 -6.18 2.93
N ALA A 52 6.96 -6.41 2.03
CA ALA A 52 8.24 -5.71 2.05
C ALA A 52 8.05 -4.19 1.97
N TRP A 53 7.11 -3.72 1.13
CA TRP A 53 6.74 -2.31 1.06
C TRP A 53 6.05 -1.79 2.31
N GLN A 54 5.18 -2.59 2.96
CA GLN A 54 4.59 -2.18 4.23
C GLN A 54 5.64 -1.95 5.32
N VAL A 55 6.66 -2.83 5.39
CA VAL A 55 7.81 -2.65 6.27
C VAL A 55 8.60 -1.39 5.89
N ALA A 56 8.82 -1.14 4.59
CA ALA A 56 9.48 0.06 4.12
C ALA A 56 8.74 1.33 4.58
N PHE A 57 7.41 1.36 4.55
CA PHE A 57 6.61 2.49 5.05
C PHE A 57 6.86 2.75 6.55
N LEU A 58 6.92 1.68 7.37
CA LEU A 58 7.24 1.80 8.79
C LEU A 58 8.65 2.34 9.03
N LEU A 59 9.64 1.90 8.25
CA LEU A 59 11.01 2.42 8.32
C LEU A 59 11.10 3.88 7.89
N MET A 60 10.40 4.26 6.81
CA MET A 60 10.30 5.65 6.36
C MET A 60 9.69 6.55 7.44
N ALA A 61 8.76 6.03 8.24
CA ALA A 61 8.12 6.78 9.31
C ALA A 61 9.08 7.22 10.44
N ILE A 62 10.27 6.61 10.54
CA ILE A 62 11.32 7.02 11.49
C ILE A 62 11.77 8.46 11.20
N ASN A 63 11.97 8.80 9.91
CA ASN A 63 12.32 10.15 9.49
C ASN A 63 11.74 10.46 8.10
N PRO A 64 10.47 10.90 8.02
CA PRO A 64 9.81 11.11 6.73
C PRO A 64 10.50 12.17 5.85
N VAL A 65 11.13 13.21 6.43
CA VAL A 65 11.87 14.24 5.66
C VAL A 65 13.06 13.62 4.93
N LYS A 66 13.83 12.79 5.63
CA LYS A 66 14.98 12.08 5.06
C LYS A 66 14.55 11.18 3.90
N TYR A 67 13.43 10.47 4.07
CA TYR A 67 12.92 9.52 3.09
C TYR A 67 11.87 10.11 2.13
N ARG A 68 11.76 11.43 2.01
CA ARG A 68 10.70 12.07 1.21
C ARG A 68 10.65 11.57 -0.24
N MET A 69 11.79 11.30 -0.87
CA MET A 69 11.80 10.79 -2.26
C MET A 69 11.25 9.36 -2.36
N MET A 70 11.31 8.57 -1.29
CA MET A 70 10.70 7.22 -1.24
C MET A 70 9.16 7.27 -1.16
N LEU A 71 8.54 8.43 -0.90
CA LEU A 71 7.08 8.55 -1.01
C LEU A 71 6.59 8.45 -2.46
N ILE A 72 7.44 8.76 -3.45
CA ILE A 72 7.11 8.58 -4.87
C ILE A 72 6.89 7.09 -5.20
N PRO A 73 7.85 6.18 -4.97
CA PRO A 73 7.60 4.76 -5.20
C PRO A 73 6.55 4.18 -4.25
N ALA A 74 6.35 4.73 -3.04
CA ALA A 74 5.25 4.34 -2.17
C ALA A 74 3.87 4.65 -2.80
N MET A 75 3.72 5.80 -3.46
CA MET A 75 2.52 6.12 -4.24
C MET A 75 2.36 5.17 -5.43
N LEU A 76 3.45 4.80 -6.11
CA LEU A 76 3.39 3.86 -7.23
C LEU A 76 2.96 2.45 -6.81
N GLU A 77 3.41 1.97 -5.65
CA GLU A 77 2.95 0.69 -5.09
C GLU A 77 1.43 0.69 -4.90
N LYS A 78 0.91 1.72 -4.20
CA LYS A 78 -0.53 1.87 -3.97
C LYS A 78 -1.33 2.08 -5.25
N LEU A 79 -0.81 2.91 -6.16
CA LEU A 79 -1.47 3.17 -7.44
C LEU A 79 -1.52 1.92 -8.31
N GLY A 80 -0.46 1.09 -8.30
CA GLY A 80 -0.38 -0.12 -9.10
C GLY A 80 -1.51 -1.09 -8.81
N PHE A 81 -1.71 -1.43 -7.53
CA PHE A 81 -2.83 -2.29 -7.15
C PHE A 81 -4.17 -1.56 -7.21
N GLY A 82 -4.26 -0.33 -6.68
CA GLY A 82 -5.49 0.44 -6.64
C GLY A 82 -6.10 0.70 -8.02
N ALA A 83 -5.32 1.20 -8.98
CA ALA A 83 -5.79 1.42 -10.34
C ALA A 83 -6.10 0.11 -11.07
N GLY A 84 -5.30 -0.95 -10.85
CA GLY A 84 -5.56 -2.27 -11.41
C GLY A 84 -6.90 -2.84 -10.94
N ALA A 85 -7.18 -2.78 -9.64
CA ALA A 85 -8.44 -3.25 -9.05
C ALA A 85 -9.65 -2.48 -9.60
N ILE A 86 -9.56 -1.15 -9.73
CA ILE A 86 -10.64 -0.35 -10.33
C ILE A 86 -10.81 -0.69 -11.81
N GLY A 87 -9.72 -0.79 -12.57
CA GLY A 87 -9.77 -1.17 -13.98
C GLY A 87 -10.45 -2.51 -14.20
N LEU A 88 -10.12 -3.51 -13.38
CA LEU A 88 -10.74 -4.84 -13.41
C LEU A 88 -12.20 -4.81 -12.97
N ALA A 89 -12.55 -4.02 -11.95
CA ALA A 89 -13.94 -3.86 -11.48
C ALA A 89 -14.88 -3.28 -12.55
N LEU A 90 -14.34 -2.52 -13.50
CA LEU A 90 -15.09 -1.91 -14.61
C LEU A 90 -15.26 -2.86 -15.82
N THR A 91 -14.61 -4.03 -15.81
CA THR A 91 -14.80 -5.05 -16.84
C THR A 91 -16.14 -5.76 -16.69
N ARG A 92 -16.57 -6.50 -17.73
CA ARG A 92 -17.82 -7.29 -17.66
C ARG A 92 -17.76 -8.42 -16.65
N GLU A 93 -16.57 -8.99 -16.43
CA GLU A 93 -16.36 -10.08 -15.47
C GLU A 93 -16.28 -9.55 -14.04
N GLY A 94 -15.71 -8.35 -13.86
CA GLY A 94 -15.55 -7.71 -12.56
C GLY A 94 -14.57 -8.47 -11.65
N ILE A 95 -14.51 -8.06 -10.38
CA ILE A 95 -13.74 -8.73 -9.33
C ILE A 95 -14.51 -8.68 -8.00
N PRO A 96 -14.17 -9.50 -7.00
CA PRO A 96 -14.87 -9.51 -5.72
C PRO A 96 -14.88 -8.13 -5.05
N GLY A 97 -16.02 -7.73 -4.50
CA GLY A 97 -16.21 -6.38 -3.93
C GLY A 97 -15.21 -6.04 -2.82
N LEU A 98 -14.75 -7.02 -2.04
CA LEU A 98 -13.72 -6.82 -1.03
C LEU A 98 -12.36 -6.40 -1.65
N ILE A 99 -12.03 -6.92 -2.84
CA ILE A 99 -10.82 -6.53 -3.58
C ILE A 99 -10.96 -5.10 -4.12
N VAL A 100 -12.15 -4.74 -4.62
CA VAL A 100 -12.45 -3.35 -5.03
C VAL A 100 -12.28 -2.39 -3.86
N LEU A 101 -12.81 -2.74 -2.68
CA LEU A 101 -12.64 -1.94 -1.47
C LEU A 101 -11.16 -1.78 -1.10
N GLY A 102 -10.37 -2.86 -1.17
CA GLY A 102 -8.92 -2.80 -1.00
C GLY A 102 -8.25 -1.82 -1.98
N GLY A 103 -8.64 -1.86 -3.25
CA GLY A 103 -8.15 -0.92 -4.26
C GLY A 103 -8.53 0.54 -3.98
N ILE A 104 -9.74 0.82 -3.51
CA ILE A 104 -10.17 2.16 -3.10
C ILE A 104 -9.34 2.65 -1.92
N VAL A 105 -9.08 1.79 -0.93
CA VAL A 105 -8.24 2.13 0.22
C VAL A 105 -6.81 2.47 -0.23
N ASP A 106 -6.25 1.70 -1.16
CA ASP A 106 -4.94 1.99 -1.72
C ASP A 106 -4.91 3.33 -2.46
N LEU A 107 -5.93 3.66 -3.27
CA LEU A 107 -6.06 4.97 -3.91
C LEU A 107 -6.21 6.12 -2.90
N ALA A 108 -6.90 5.90 -1.78
CA ALA A 108 -6.94 6.86 -0.69
C ALA A 108 -5.54 7.07 -0.08
N PHE A 109 -4.76 6.00 0.09
CA PHE A 109 -3.37 6.09 0.53
C PHE A 109 -2.46 6.79 -0.48
N VAL A 110 -2.69 6.69 -1.79
CA VAL A 110 -1.98 7.52 -2.79
C VAL A 110 -2.14 9.00 -2.46
N GLY A 111 -3.37 9.46 -2.20
CA GLY A 111 -3.65 10.84 -1.82
C GLY A 111 -2.97 11.25 -0.51
N LEU A 112 -3.01 10.37 0.50
CA LEU A 112 -2.34 10.61 1.78
C LEU A 112 -0.81 10.65 1.65
N PHE A 113 -0.22 9.79 0.83
CA PHE A 113 1.21 9.78 0.56
C PHE A 113 1.65 11.00 -0.25
N ALA A 114 0.82 11.47 -1.20
CA ALA A 114 1.05 12.73 -1.90
C ALA A 114 1.05 13.93 -0.94
N PHE A 115 0.09 13.97 -0.01
CA PHE A 115 0.04 14.99 1.04
C PHE A 115 1.27 14.91 1.95
N ALA A 116 1.65 13.71 2.39
CA ALA A 116 2.85 13.50 3.19
C ALA A 116 4.11 13.96 2.45
N TRP A 117 4.21 13.69 1.14
CA TRP A 117 5.33 14.11 0.30
C TRP A 117 5.42 15.62 0.22
N TRP A 118 4.30 16.29 -0.04
CA TRP A 118 4.20 17.74 -0.06
C TRP A 118 4.60 18.37 1.28
N GLU A 119 4.12 17.81 2.41
CA GLU A 119 4.51 18.25 3.75
C GLU A 119 6.03 18.11 3.96
N CYS A 120 6.63 16.98 3.54
CA CYS A 120 8.06 16.72 3.68
C CYS A 120 8.92 17.64 2.79
N VAL A 121 8.48 17.96 1.57
CA VAL A 121 9.21 18.84 0.64
C VAL A 121 9.20 20.29 1.12
N ARG A 122 8.10 20.73 1.72
CA ARG A 122 7.96 22.09 2.27
C ARG A 122 8.56 22.27 3.66
N TYR A 123 9.03 21.20 4.28
CA TYR A 123 9.66 21.27 5.58
C TYR A 123 10.94 22.10 5.52
N GLN A 124 10.87 23.31 6.08
CA GLN A 124 12.05 24.11 6.39
C GLN A 124 12.46 23.76 7.83
N PRO A 125 13.70 23.28 8.07
CA PRO A 125 14.18 23.20 9.44
C PRO A 125 14.13 24.60 10.04
N GLU A 126 13.62 24.74 11.26
CA GLU A 126 13.61 26.03 11.94
C GLU A 126 15.02 26.61 11.90
N ALA A 127 15.14 27.81 11.33
CA ALA A 127 16.41 28.51 11.24
C ALA A 127 16.85 28.87 12.66
N GLY A 128 17.74 28.05 13.23
CA GLY A 128 18.49 28.37 14.44
C GLY A 128 17.88 27.85 15.75
N GLY A 129 18.34 26.67 16.16
CA GLY A 129 18.69 26.42 17.55
C GLY A 129 20.19 26.17 17.58
N LYS A 130 20.94 27.05 18.26
CA LYS A 130 22.39 26.92 18.46
C LYS A 130 22.77 25.56 19.01
#